data_AF-A0A7S1ZV56-F1
#
_entry.id   AF-A0A7S1ZV56-F1
#
_cell.length_a   1.000
_cell.length_b   1.000
_cell.length_c   1.000
_cell.angle_alpha   90.00
_cell.angle_beta   90.00
_cell.angle_gamma   90.00
#
_symmetry.space_group_name_H-M   'P 1'
#
loop_
_entity.id
_entity.type
_entity.pdbx_description
1 polymer ?
#
loop_
_entity_poly.entity_id
_entity_poly.type
_entity_poly.pdbx_seq_one_letter_code
_entity_poly.pdbx_strand_id
1 'polypeptide(L)'
;AIFLTAGVALDLIPYIQLTLGPLVTLLGVLFLVQTFNVRFVFTEKNFELRTGGDGLEDARENVVVGGANVWTYDSFVNYEFFPKGWQDTPQGPILVYFKETQTPS
;
A
#
# COMPACT_ATOMS: atom_id res chain seq x y z
N ALA A 1 3.46 -9.76 -4.09
CA ALA A 1 3.86 -11.04 -4.72
C ALA A 1 5.19 -11.59 -4.18
N ILE A 2 6.22 -10.76 -3.96
CA ILE A 2 7.58 -11.20 -3.59
C ILE A 2 7.60 -12.19 -2.41
N PHE A 3 6.93 -11.89 -1.29
CA PHE A 3 6.90 -12.78 -0.12
C PHE A 3 6.22 -14.12 -0.40
N LEU A 4 5.14 -14.14 -1.21
CA LEU A 4 4.45 -15.37 -1.56
C LEU A 4 5.33 -16.25 -2.45
N THR A 5 5.96 -15.67 -3.47
CA THR A 5 6.85 -16.37 -4.39
C THR A 5 8.11 -16.87 -3.67
N ALA A 6 8.72 -16.04 -2.83
CA ALA A 6 9.89 -16.42 -2.06
C ALA A 6 9.57 -17.50 -1.03
N GLY A 7 8.43 -17.40 -0.34
CA GLY A 7 7.97 -18.43 0.60
C GLY A 7 7.81 -19.79 -0.07
N VAL A 8 7.07 -19.84 -1.18
CA VAL A 8 6.87 -21.08 -1.95
C VAL A 8 8.21 -21.65 -2.43
N ALA A 9 9.15 -20.80 -2.87
CA ALA A 9 10.47 -21.26 -3.26
C ALA A 9 11.26 -21.88 -2.09
N LEU A 10 11.16 -21.30 -0.88
CA LEU A 10 11.79 -21.84 0.34
C LEU A 10 11.14 -23.15 0.80
N ASP A 11 9.84 -23.32 0.58
CA ASP A 11 9.10 -24.56 0.87
C ASP A 11 9.55 -25.75 0.01
N LEU A 12 10.22 -25.49 -1.11
CA LEU A 12 10.79 -26.54 -1.97
C LEU A 12 12.18 -27.00 -1.50
N ILE A 13 12.80 -26.33 -0.52
CA ILE A 13 14.14 -26.65 -0.04
C ILE A 13 14.05 -27.58 1.19
N PRO A 14 14.68 -28.76 1.18
CA PRO A 14 14.71 -29.67 2.33
C PRO A 14 15.18 -28.98 3.61
N TYR A 15 14.58 -29.35 4.74
CA TYR A 15 14.80 -28.77 6.08
C TYR A 15 14.34 -27.30 6.27
N ILE A 16 14.49 -26.44 5.26
CA ILE A 16 13.97 -25.07 5.28
C ILE A 16 12.43 -25.07 5.25
N GLN A 17 11.84 -26.02 4.51
CA GLN A 17 10.38 -26.24 4.47
C GLN A 17 9.74 -26.55 5.84
N LEU A 18 10.53 -26.92 6.85
CA LEU A 18 10.02 -27.21 8.21
C LEU A 18 10.18 -26.02 9.17
N THR A 19 10.83 -24.94 8.72
CA THR A 19 11.18 -23.80 9.57
C THR A 19 10.78 -22.49 8.90
N LEU A 20 11.67 -21.93 8.08
CA LEU A 20 11.51 -20.59 7.53
C LEU A 20 10.49 -20.53 6.38
N GLY A 21 10.44 -21.56 5.54
CA GLY A 21 9.57 -21.58 4.36
C GLY A 21 8.10 -21.30 4.70
N PRO A 22 7.48 -22.09 5.59
CA PRO A 22 6.07 -21.91 5.93
C PRO A 22 5.77 -20.55 6.56
N LEU A 23 6.70 -20.00 7.35
CA LEU A 23 6.54 -18.68 7.97
C LEU A 23 6.52 -17.57 6.93
N VAL A 24 7.43 -17.62 5.94
CA VAL A 24 7.48 -16.64 4.85
C VAL A 24 6.27 -16.79 3.92
N THR A 25 5.85 -18.02 3.63
CA THR A 25 4.63 -18.30 2.85
C THR A 25 3.38 -17.76 3.54
N LEU A 26 3.21 -18.04 4.84
CA LEU A 26 2.11 -17.51 5.65
C LEU A 26 2.10 -15.98 5.68
N LEU A 27 3.27 -15.34 5.81
CA LEU A 27 3.38 -13.88 5.73
C LEU A 27 2.97 -13.36 4.35
N GLY A 28 3.37 -14.05 3.27
CA GLY A 28 2.95 -13.72 1.92
C GLY A 28 1.43 -13.82 1.72
N VAL A 29 0.81 -14.87 2.27
CA VAL A 29 -0.65 -15.06 2.25
C VAL A 29 -1.34 -13.95 3.05
N LEU A 30 -0.82 -13.61 4.24
CA LEU A 30 -1.35 -12.52 5.04
C LEU A 30 -1.35 -11.21 4.25
N PHE A 31 -0.22 -10.84 3.62
CA PHE A 31 -0.14 -9.63 2.81
C PHE A 31 -1.07 -9.66 1.59
N LEU A 32 -1.25 -10.83 0.97
CA LEU A 32 -2.22 -10.99 -0.12
C LEU A 32 -3.64 -10.68 0.35
N VAL A 33 -4.07 -11.27 1.48
CA VAL A 33 -5.39 -11.00 2.07
C VAL A 33 -5.54 -9.53 2.45
N GLN A 34 -4.49 -8.93 3.03
CA GLN A 34 -4.50 -7.51 3.38
C GLN A 34 -4.64 -6.59 2.16
N THR A 35 -4.09 -6.98 1.00
CA THR A 35 -4.20 -6.19 -0.23
C THR A 35 -5.65 -6.05 -0.69
N PHE A 36 -6.52 -7.03 -0.40
CA PHE A 36 -7.96 -6.93 -0.70
C PHE A 36 -8.72 -6.00 0.25
N ASN A 37 -8.13 -5.64 1.39
CA ASN A 37 -8.75 -4.77 2.38
C ASN A 37 -8.35 -3.30 2.23
N VAL A 38 -7.59 -2.95 1.17
CA VAL A 38 -7.11 -1.60 0.90
C VAL A 38 -7.44 -1.23 -0.54
N ARG A 39 -8.07 -0.07 -0.76
CA ARG A 39 -8.36 0.46 -2.09
C ARG A 39 -7.93 1.91 -2.19
N PHE A 40 -7.03 2.18 -3.13
CA PHE A 40 -6.71 3.54 -3.56
C PHE A 40 -7.77 3.99 -4.56
N VAL A 41 -8.42 5.12 -4.30
CA VAL A 41 -9.42 5.72 -5.19
C VAL A 41 -8.90 7.09 -5.62
N PHE A 42 -8.82 7.28 -6.93
CA PHE A 42 -8.42 8.55 -7.54
C PHE A 42 -9.67 9.17 -8.15
N THR A 43 -10.05 10.33 -7.64
CA THR A 43 -11.14 11.14 -8.19
C THR A 43 -10.55 12.32 -8.96
N GLU A 44 -11.40 13.20 -9.50
CA GLU A 44 -10.95 14.40 -10.21
C GLU A 44 -10.15 15.35 -9.31
N LYS A 45 -10.47 15.40 -8.02
CA LYS A 45 -9.87 16.38 -7.08
C LYS A 45 -9.15 15.74 -5.89
N ASN A 46 -9.47 14.49 -5.56
CA ASN A 46 -9.01 13.85 -4.34
C ASN A 46 -8.35 12.50 -4.61
N PHE A 47 -7.34 12.22 -3.79
CA PHE A 47 -6.81 10.90 -3.53
C PHE A 47 -7.42 10.35 -2.24
N GLU A 48 -7.96 9.14 -2.28
CA GLU A 48 -8.58 8.50 -1.12
C GLU A 48 -7.98 7.13 -0.85
N LEU A 49 -7.80 6.81 0.43
CA LEU A 49 -7.40 5.49 0.89
C LEU A 49 -8.55 4.83 1.66
N ARG A 50 -9.25 3.89 1.01
CA ARG A 50 -10.36 3.17 1.63
C ARG A 50 -9.85 1.88 2.26
N THR A 51 -10.27 1.60 3.48
CA THR A 51 -9.90 0.39 4.22
C THR A 51 -11.13 -0.33 4.77
N GLY A 52 -11.16 -1.65 4.64
CA GLY A 52 -12.23 -2.52 5.16
C GLY A 52 -13.02 -3.22 4.06
N GLY A 53 -13.09 -4.56 4.14
CA GLY A 53 -13.64 -5.52 3.17
C GLY A 53 -14.94 -5.16 2.42
N ASP A 54 -16.06 -5.86 2.66
CA ASP A 54 -17.31 -5.76 1.87
C ASP A 54 -18.03 -4.38 1.92
N GLY A 55 -17.34 -3.32 2.37
CA GLY A 55 -17.86 -1.95 2.52
C GLY A 55 -16.87 -0.87 2.10
N LEU A 56 -16.09 -1.09 1.02
CA LEU A 56 -15.21 -0.07 0.40
C LEU A 56 -15.98 1.10 -0.26
N GLU A 57 -17.25 1.28 0.07
CA GLU A 57 -18.15 2.30 -0.48
C GLU A 57 -17.82 3.69 0.09
N ASP A 58 -17.43 3.77 1.37
CA ASP A 58 -17.15 5.04 2.07
C ASP A 58 -15.72 5.12 2.64
N ALA A 59 -15.14 6.31 2.57
CA ALA A 59 -13.85 6.62 3.19
C ALA A 59 -14.01 6.64 4.72
N ARG A 60 -13.48 5.63 5.39
CA ARG A 60 -13.47 5.55 6.86
C ARG A 60 -12.52 6.57 7.49
N GLU A 61 -12.80 6.92 8.74
CA GLU A 61 -11.93 7.71 9.59
C GLU A 61 -10.59 6.98 9.81
N ASN A 62 -9.49 7.70 9.61
CA ASN A 62 -8.15 7.22 9.79
C ASN A 62 -7.83 7.14 11.30
N VAL A 63 -7.67 5.91 11.79
CA VAL A 63 -7.28 5.61 13.18
C VAL A 63 -5.92 6.18 13.58
N VAL A 64 -5.02 6.42 12.61
CA VAL A 64 -3.63 6.84 12.85
C VAL A 64 -3.49 8.36 12.91
N VAL A 65 -4.12 9.11 12.00
CA VAL A 65 -3.97 10.58 11.92
C VAL A 65 -5.21 11.37 12.34
N GLY A 66 -6.37 10.73 12.53
CA GLY A 66 -7.65 11.39 12.78
C GLY A 66 -8.24 12.00 11.49
N GLY A 67 -9.57 11.97 11.32
CA GLY A 67 -10.23 12.46 10.10
C GLY A 67 -10.30 11.44 8.95
N ALA A 68 -11.02 11.75 7.87
CA ALA A 68 -11.21 10.83 6.75
C ALA A 68 -9.93 10.65 5.91
N ASN A 69 -9.68 9.45 5.38
CA ASN A 69 -8.59 9.15 4.44
C ASN A 69 -8.83 9.73 3.03
N VAL A 70 -9.00 11.05 2.95
CA VAL A 70 -9.31 11.80 1.74
C VAL A 70 -8.41 13.02 1.73
N TRP A 71 -7.63 13.16 0.68
CA TRP A 71 -6.74 14.30 0.51
C TRP A 71 -6.96 14.93 -0.86
N THR A 72 -7.17 16.24 -0.90
CA THR A 72 -7.29 16.94 -2.18
C THR A 72 -5.90 17.10 -2.80
N TYR A 73 -5.79 17.03 -4.13
CA TYR A 73 -4.49 17.14 -4.79
C TYR A 73 -3.80 18.49 -4.55
N ASP A 74 -4.57 19.57 -4.36
CA ASP A 74 -4.06 20.91 -4.04
C ASP A 74 -3.52 21.02 -2.61
N SER A 75 -3.85 20.07 -1.72
CA SER A 75 -3.29 20.02 -0.37
C SER A 75 -1.87 19.42 -0.33
N PHE A 76 -1.45 18.71 -1.40
CA PHE A 76 -0.15 18.03 -1.41
C PHE A 76 1.00 19.02 -1.52
N VAL A 77 1.87 19.01 -0.51
CA VAL A 77 3.08 19.81 -0.44
C VAL A 77 4.29 18.92 -0.10
N ASN A 78 5.49 19.36 -0.47
CA ASN A 78 6.74 18.65 -0.15
C ASN A 78 6.73 17.15 -0.53
N TYR A 79 6.19 16.81 -1.70
CA TYR A 79 6.18 15.45 -2.22
C TYR A 79 7.32 15.19 -3.19
N GLU A 80 7.76 13.94 -3.29
CA GLU A 80 8.80 13.53 -4.24
C GLU A 80 8.50 12.17 -4.86
N PHE A 81 8.88 12.04 -6.13
CA PHE A 81 8.75 10.84 -6.93
C PHE A 81 10.06 10.07 -6.98
N PHE A 82 10.00 8.75 -6.79
CA PHE A 82 11.15 7.87 -6.86
C PHE A 82 10.99 6.75 -7.90
N PRO A 83 12.08 6.31 -8.53
CA PRO A 83 13.41 6.92 -8.52
C PRO A 83 13.43 8.31 -9.20
N LYS A 84 14.33 9.20 -8.78
CA LYS A 84 14.45 10.53 -9.40
C LYS A 84 14.73 10.37 -10.91
N GLY A 85 13.95 11.06 -11.74
CA GLY A 85 14.08 11.01 -13.20
C GLY A 85 13.30 9.88 -13.89
N TRP A 86 12.48 9.11 -13.17
CA TRP A 86 11.65 8.04 -13.76
C TRP A 86 10.24 8.49 -14.19
N GLN A 87 9.96 9.79 -14.20
CA GLN A 87 8.63 10.32 -14.54
C GLN A 87 8.18 9.92 -15.95
N ASP A 88 9.10 9.90 -16.90
CA ASP A 88 8.83 9.60 -18.31
C ASP A 88 9.16 8.15 -18.71
N THR A 89 9.40 7.28 -17.72
CA THR A 89 9.74 5.87 -17.98
C THR A 89 8.48 4.99 -18.08
N PRO A 90 8.52 3.86 -18.83
CA PRO A 90 7.37 2.97 -18.97
C PRO A 90 6.82 2.40 -17.66
N GLN A 91 7.67 2.30 -16.63
CA GLN A 91 7.30 1.80 -15.31
C GLN A 91 6.61 2.87 -14.45
N GLY A 92 6.78 4.15 -14.82
CA GLY A 92 6.29 5.29 -14.08
C GLY A 92 7.01 5.54 -12.75
N PRO A 93 6.89 6.75 -12.19
CA PRO A 93 7.43 7.05 -10.88
C PRO A 93 6.53 6.52 -9.75
N ILE A 94 7.13 6.23 -8.60
CA ILE A 94 6.43 5.90 -7.36
C ILE A 94 6.33 7.16 -6.51
N LEU A 95 5.12 7.56 -6.12
CA LEU A 95 4.91 8.60 -5.11
C LEU A 95 5.23 8.00 -3.74
N VAL A 96 6.34 8.42 -3.13
CA VAL A 96 6.84 7.80 -1.88
C VAL A 96 6.32 8.53 -0.65
N TYR A 97 6.15 9.84 -0.74
CA TYR A 97 5.81 10.68 0.39
C TYR A 97 5.21 12.00 -0.08
N PHE A 98 4.17 12.48 0.61
CA PHE A 98 3.68 13.85 0.52
C PHE A 98 3.37 14.35 1.94
N LYS A 99 3.56 15.64 2.17
CA LYS A 99 2.93 16.35 3.29
C LYS A 99 1.62 16.97 2.80
N GLU A 100 0.74 17.27 3.72
CA GLU A 100 -0.54 17.93 3.42
C GLU A 100 -0.78 19.09 4.39
N THR A 101 -1.67 20.02 4.00
CA THR A 101 -2.01 21.22 4.79
C THR A 101 -3.47 21.24 5.27
N GLN A 102 -4.24 20.18 5.02
CA GLN A 102 -5.63 19.99 5.40
C GLN A 102 -5.81 19.61 6.87
N THR A 103 -4.96 18.75 7.42
CA THR A 103 -5.12 18.26 8.81
C THR A 103 -4.34 19.16 9.78
N PRO A 104 -4.97 19.69 10.84
CA PRO A 104 -4.26 20.47 11.86
C PRO A 104 -3.20 19.62 12.56
N SER A 105 -2.01 20.20 12.80
CA SER A 105 -0.88 19.58 13.50
C SER A 105 -1.13 19.34 14.98
#